data_AF-A0A4Q7B888-F1
#
_entry.id   AF-A0A4Q7B888-F1
#
_cell.length_a   1.000
_cell.length_b   1.000
_cell.length_c   1.000
_cell.angle_alpha   90.00
_cell.angle_beta   90.00
_cell.angle_gamma   90.00
#
_symmetry.space_group_name_H-M   'P 1'
#
loop_
_entity.id
_entity.type
_entity.pdbx_description
1 polymer ?
#
loop_
_entity_poly.entity_id
_entity_poly.type
_entity_poly.pdbx_seq_one_letter_code
_entity_poly.pdbx_strand_id
1 'polypeptide(L)' 'MACSNSTHLSPTIPANLLEPCSELQQLEDGTGRTLLLWSVDTVAKYNECKSKHDAVVKAL' A
#
# COMPACT_ATOMS: atom_id res chain seq x y z
N MET A 1 15.72 38.24 -20.24
CA MET A 1 14.87 37.54 -19.25
C MET A 1 14.97 36.06 -19.57
N ALA A 2 15.71 35.31 -18.75
CA ALA A 2 15.85 33.86 -18.94
C ALA A 2 14.78 33.17 -18.08
N CYS A 3 13.96 32.32 -18.69
CA CYS A 3 13.06 31.46 -17.96
C CYS A 3 13.90 30.42 -17.20
N SER A 4 13.99 30.58 -15.88
CA SER A 4 14.41 29.49 -15.01
C SER A 4 13.37 28.39 -15.15
N ASN A 5 13.67 27.36 -15.94
CA ASN A 5 12.86 26.14 -15.99
C ASN A 5 12.89 25.50 -14.60
N SER A 6 11.86 25.77 -13.80
CA SER A 6 11.50 24.94 -12.66
C SER A 6 10.95 23.63 -13.19
N THR A 7 11.81 22.80 -13.77
CA THR A 7 11.48 21.39 -13.98
C THR A 7 11.56 20.75 -12.60
N HIS A 8 10.50 20.91 -11.80
CA HIS A 8 10.28 20.05 -10.66
C HIS A 8 10.06 18.66 -11.25
N LEU A 9 11.14 17.86 -11.29
CA LEU A 9 11.06 16.46 -11.67
C LEU A 9 10.02 15.84 -10.74
N SER A 10 8.84 15.51 -11.29
CA SER A 10 7.85 14.77 -10.53
C SER A 10 8.54 13.52 -9.99
N PRO A 11 8.46 13.26 -8.69
CA PRO A 11 9.14 12.12 -8.11
C PRO A 11 8.73 10.86 -8.84
N THR A 12 9.73 10.12 -9.34
CA THR A 12 9.49 8.87 -10.05
C THR A 12 9.22 7.79 -9.00
N ILE A 13 7.95 7.47 -8.80
CA ILE A 13 7.54 6.40 -7.89
C ILE A 13 7.88 5.05 -8.55
N PRO A 14 8.63 4.16 -7.86
CA PRO A 14 8.87 2.80 -8.32
C PRO A 14 7.57 2.05 -8.64
N ALA A 15 7.54 1.30 -9.75
CA ALA A 15 6.33 0.63 -10.23
C ALA A 15 5.72 -0.36 -9.21
N ASN A 16 6.56 -1.01 -8.40
CA ASN A 16 6.12 -1.93 -7.33
C ASN A 16 5.37 -1.24 -6.17
N LEU A 17 5.48 0.09 -6.05
CA LEU A 17 4.73 0.89 -5.08
C LEU A 17 3.39 1.40 -5.63
N LEU A 18 3.21 1.32 -6.95
CA LEU A 18 1.95 1.68 -7.62
C LEU A 18 0.98 0.50 -7.69
N GLU A 19 1.42 -0.70 -7.31
CA GLU A 19 0.54 -1.85 -7.18
C GLU A 19 -0.49 -1.61 -6.07
N PRO A 20 -1.77 -1.95 -6.30
CA PRO A 20 -2.79 -1.83 -5.28
C PRO A 20 -2.50 -2.77 -4.11
N CYS A 21 -3.02 -2.42 -2.94
CA CYS A 21 -2.98 -3.32 -1.79
C CYS A 21 -3.78 -4.59 -2.07
N SER A 22 -3.30 -5.72 -1.55
CA SER A 22 -3.96 -7.01 -1.73
C SER A 22 -5.38 -6.99 -1.18
N GLU A 23 -6.29 -7.67 -1.88
CA GLU A 23 -7.66 -7.81 -1.41
C GLU A 23 -7.72 -8.66 -0.13
N LEU A 24 -8.62 -8.26 0.77
CA LEU A 24 -8.92 -9.03 1.96
C LEU A 24 -9.75 -10.24 1.58
N GLN A 25 -9.48 -11.37 2.23
CA GLN A 25 -10.31 -12.56 2.06
C GLN A 25 -11.72 -12.27 2.59
N GLN A 26 -12.73 -12.84 1.94
CA GLN A 26 -14.07 -12.87 2.53
C GLN A 26 -14.07 -13.86 3.69
N LEU A 27 -14.81 -13.55 4.74
CA LEU A 27 -15.06 -14.50 5.82
C LEU A 27 -16.01 -15.59 5.31
N GLU A 28 -15.58 -16.84 5.39
CA GLU A 28 -16.39 -18.00 5.03
C GLU A 28 -17.56 -18.18 6.03
N ASP A 29 -17.30 -17.93 7.31
CA ASP A 29 -18.27 -17.97 8.39
C ASP A 29 -17.87 -17.07 9.56
N GLY A 30 -18.77 -16.93 10.54
CA GLY A 30 -18.56 -16.15 11.77
C GLY A 30 -17.97 -16.96 12.93
N THR A 31 -17.41 -18.15 12.70
CA THR A 31 -16.84 -18.95 13.79
C THR A 31 -15.56 -18.31 14.31
N GLY A 32 -15.28 -18.51 15.61
CA GLY A 32 -14.05 -17.99 16.21
C GLY A 32 -12.78 -18.49 15.51
N ARG A 33 -12.77 -19.73 15.02
CA ARG A 33 -11.63 -20.29 14.27
C ARG A 33 -11.40 -19.52 12.97
N THR A 34 -12.44 -19.32 12.17
CA THR A 34 -12.37 -18.60 10.90
C THR A 34 -11.96 -17.15 11.12
N LEU A 35 -12.58 -16.47 12.10
CA LEU A 35 -12.23 -15.10 12.45
C LEU A 35 -10.76 -14.96 12.89
N LEU A 36 -10.24 -15.88 13.69
CA LEU A 36 -8.84 -15.83 14.14
C LEU A 36 -7.87 -15.97 12.97
N LEU A 37 -8.09 -16.95 12.08
CA LEU A 37 -7.23 -17.16 10.92
C LEU A 37 -7.30 -15.97 9.95
N TRP A 38 -8.51 -15.49 9.66
CA TRP A 38 -8.73 -14.31 8.83
C TRP A 38 -8.07 -13.05 9.41
N SER A 39 -8.11 -12.87 10.73
CA SER A 39 -7.51 -11.71 11.40
C SER A 39 -5.99 -11.68 11.22
N VAL A 40 -5.33 -12.84 11.31
CA VAL A 40 -3.87 -12.95 11.11
C VAL A 40 -3.49 -12.57 9.67
N ASP A 41 -4.20 -13.12 8.67
CA ASP A 41 -3.99 -12.78 7.25
C ASP A 41 -4.23 -11.29 6.99
N THR A 42 -5.32 -10.74 7.53
CA THR A 42 -5.70 -9.33 7.38
C THR A 42 -4.64 -8.39 7.97
N VAL A 43 -4.12 -8.68 9.15
CA VAL A 43 -3.06 -7.87 9.78
C VAL A 43 -1.77 -7.91 8.96
N ALA A 44 -1.41 -9.08 8.41
CA ALA A 44 -0.24 -9.20 7.55
C ALA A 44 -0.37 -8.34 6.28
N LYS A 45 -1.50 -8.45 5.56
CA LYS A 45 -1.80 -7.64 4.36
C LYS A 45 -1.86 -6.14 4.67
N TYR A 46 -2.44 -5.76 5.80
CA TYR A 46 -2.46 -4.36 6.25
C TYR A 46 -1.04 -3.80 6.45
N ASN A 47 -0.17 -4.55 7.13
CA ASN A 47 1.19 -4.09 7.40
C ASN A 47 2.01 -3.93 6.10
N GLU A 48 1.83 -4.84 5.13
CA GLU A 48 2.46 -4.72 3.81
C GLU A 48 1.95 -3.47 3.06
N CYS A 49 0.63 -3.31 3.00
CA CYS A 49 -0.02 -2.15 2.36
C CYS A 49 0.47 -0.83 2.99
N LYS A 50 0.50 -0.76 4.32
CA LYS A 50 1.02 0.39 5.07
C LYS A 50 2.46 0.69 4.70
N SER A 51 3.33 -0.32 4.64
CA SER A 51 4.74 -0.13 4.28
C SER A 51 4.90 0.41 2.85
N LYS A 52 4.11 -0.07 1.89
CA LYS A 52 4.12 0.44 0.51
C LYS A 52 3.65 1.90 0.47
N HIS A 53 2.57 2.22 1.18
CA HIS A 53 2.05 3.58 1.27
C HIS A 53 3.06 4.54 1.91
N ASP A 54 3.70 4.15 3.02
CA ASP A 54 4.74 4.96 3.67
C ASP A 54 5.94 5.21 2.74
N ALA A 55 6.29 4.24 1.89
CA ALA A 55 7.34 4.40 0.89
C ALA A 55 6.93 5.38 -0.22
N VAL A 56 5.66 5.34 -0.68
CA VAL A 56 5.12 6.31 -1.63
C VAL A 56 5.17 7.72 -1.04
N VAL A 57 4.67 7.90 0.18
CA VAL A 57 4.64 9.21 0.86
C VAL A 57 6.05 9.79 1.03
N LYS A 58 7.06 8.95 1.27
CA LYS A 58 8.46 9.40 1.36
C LYS A 58 9.09 9.74 0.01
N ALA A 59 8.60 9.15 -1.07
CA ALA A 59 9.10 9.41 -2.41
C ALA A 59 8.52 10.69 -3.01
N LEU A 60 7.32 11.09 -2.57
CA LEU A 60 6.65 12.35 -2.92
C LEU A 60 7.29 13.56 -2.21
#